data_AF-E2AMB6-F1
#
_entry.id   AF-E2AMB6-F1
#
_cell.length_a   1.000
_cell.length_b   1.000
_cell.length_c   1.000
_cell.angle_alpha   90.00
_cell.angle_beta   90.00
_cell.angle_gamma   90.00
#
_symmetry.space_group_name_H-M   'P 1'
#
loop_
_entity.id
_entity.type
_entity.pdbx_description
1 polymer ?
#
loop_
_entity_poly.entity_id
_entity_poly.type
_entity_poly.pdbx_seq_one_letter_code
_entity_poly.pdbx_strand_id
1 'polypeptide(L)' 'MSEAKEKQKNHENSWMIRPCMMYKAEYDDCTSIKVRFNQYFIFGETLDCSQWKTDYANCYEWEKNKSEKAYV' A
#
# COMPACT_ATOMS: atom_id res chain seq x y z
N MET A 1 33.42 -18.08 -17.29
CA MET A 1 32.61 -16.84 -17.25
C MET A 1 31.20 -17.28 -16.93
N SER A 2 30.89 -17.53 -15.66
CA SER A 2 29.65 -18.16 -15.22
C SER A 2 28.65 -17.11 -14.77
N GLU A 3 27.48 -17.17 -15.39
CA GLU A 3 26.41 -16.19 -15.43
C GLU A 3 25.79 -15.94 -14.04
N ALA A 4 25.54 -14.66 -13.76
CA ALA A 4 24.82 -14.21 -12.58
C ALA A 4 23.34 -14.60 -12.69
N LYS A 5 22.95 -15.69 -12.01
CA LYS A 5 21.54 -16.03 -11.81
C LYS A 5 20.93 -15.12 -10.74
N GLU A 6 20.19 -14.10 -11.16
CA GLU A 6 19.25 -13.35 -10.32
C GLU A 6 18.18 -14.32 -9.81
N LYS A 7 18.28 -14.72 -8.54
CA LYS A 7 17.27 -15.55 -7.88
C LYS A 7 16.06 -14.67 -7.56
N GLN A 8 15.03 -14.77 -8.39
CA GLN A 8 13.71 -14.24 -8.07
C GLN A 8 13.14 -15.06 -6.90
N LYS A 9 13.25 -14.52 -5.68
CA LYS A 9 12.68 -15.09 -4.45
C LYS A 9 11.17 -14.97 -4.59
N ASN A 10 10.51 -16.06 -4.99
CA ASN A 10 9.07 -16.09 -5.10
C ASN A 10 8.49 -16.18 -3.68
N HIS A 11 8.09 -15.05 -3.11
CA HIS A 11 7.40 -15.04 -1.83
C HIS A 11 6.06 -15.77 -2.02
N GLU A 12 5.85 -16.87 -1.28
CA GLU A 12 4.69 -17.78 -1.35
C GLU A 12 3.33 -17.04 -1.24
N ASN A 13 3.37 -15.83 -0.69
CA ASN A 13 2.22 -14.97 -0.40
C ASN A 13 2.19 -13.68 -1.23
N SER A 14 3.01 -13.56 -2.28
CA SER A 14 3.06 -12.36 -3.12
C SER A 14 1.72 -11.98 -3.77
N TRP A 15 0.86 -12.97 -4.03
CA TRP A 15 -0.49 -12.76 -4.57
C TRP A 15 -1.44 -12.05 -3.59
N MET A 16 -1.15 -12.06 -2.29
CA MET A 16 -1.95 -11.36 -1.28
C MET A 16 -1.61 -9.87 -1.19
N ILE A 17 -0.50 -9.44 -1.79
CA ILE A 17 -0.11 -8.03 -1.80
C ILE A 17 -1.01 -7.28 -2.78
N ARG A 18 -1.72 -6.28 -2.27
CA ARG A 18 -2.57 -5.43 -3.09
C ARG A 18 -1.70 -4.55 -4.00
N PRO A 19 -2.11 -4.30 -5.26
CA PRO A 19 -1.36 -3.42 -6.14
C PRO A 19 -1.37 -1.99 -5.61
N CYS A 20 -0.27 -1.25 -5.83
CA CYS A 20 -0.09 0.06 -5.18
C CYS A 20 -1.20 1.07 -5.50
N MET A 21 -1.80 1.00 -6.70
CA MET A 21 -2.93 1.84 -7.08
C MET A 21 -4.14 1.71 -6.14
N MET A 22 -4.34 0.54 -5.52
CA MET A 22 -5.44 0.33 -4.58
C MET A 22 -5.21 1.11 -3.29
N TYR A 23 -3.99 1.10 -2.73
CA TYR A 23 -3.68 1.89 -1.54
C TYR A 23 -3.90 3.39 -1.77
N LYS A 24 -3.56 3.89 -2.97
CA LYS A 24 -3.86 5.27 -3.35
C LYS A 24 -5.37 5.54 -3.43
N ALA A 25 -6.13 4.66 -4.06
CA ALA A 25 -7.58 4.81 -4.17
C ALA A 25 -8.25 4.82 -2.78
N GLU A 26 -7.85 3.92 -1.89
CA GLU A 26 -8.36 3.85 -0.50
C GLU A 26 -8.02 5.13 0.28
N TYR A 27 -6.82 5.69 0.08
CA TYR A 27 -6.43 6.96 0.69
C TYR A 27 -7.28 8.13 0.17
N ASP A 28 -7.48 8.21 -1.14
CA ASP A 28 -8.29 9.25 -1.78
C ASP A 28 -9.76 9.16 -1.33
N ASP A 29 -10.31 7.96 -1.23
CA ASP A 29 -11.67 7.73 -0.72
C ASP A 29 -11.77 8.07 0.77
N CYS A 30 -10.83 7.61 1.60
CA CYS A 30 -10.81 7.91 3.04
C CYS A 30 -10.72 9.42 3.31
N THR A 31 -10.01 10.17 2.47
CA THR A 31 -9.84 11.62 2.60
C THR A 31 -10.94 12.43 1.91
N SER A 32 -11.76 11.80 1.08
CA SER A 32 -12.86 12.44 0.38
C SER A 32 -13.88 13.05 1.34
N ILE A 33 -14.36 14.25 1.00
CA ILE A 33 -15.33 15.02 1.82
C ILE A 33 -16.60 14.19 2.08
N LYS A 34 -17.08 13.45 1.07
CA LYS A 34 -18.28 12.62 1.19
C LYS A 34 -18.10 11.52 2.23
N VAL A 35 -16.96 10.85 2.19
CA VAL A 35 -16.64 9.75 3.11
C VAL A 35 -16.39 10.30 4.51
N ARG A 36 -15.68 11.42 4.64
CA ARG A 36 -15.48 12.08 5.94
C ARG A 36 -16.80 12.53 6.60
N PHE A 37 -17.76 13.01 5.81
CA PHE A 37 -19.10 13.30 6.32
C PHE A 37 -19.77 12.05 6.88
N ASN A 38 -19.72 10.94 6.14
CA ASN A 38 -20.29 9.66 6.60
C ASN A 38 -19.57 9.11 7.83
N GLN A 39 -18.24 9.18 7.88
CA GLN A 39 -17.45 8.78 9.04
C GLN A 39 -17.85 9.59 10.27
N TYR A 40 -17.95 10.92 10.13
CA TYR A 40 -18.37 11.80 11.21
C TYR A 40 -19.81 11.52 11.65
N PHE A 41 -20.71 11.20 10.71
CA PHE A 41 -22.10 10.85 11.03
C PHE A 41 -22.22 9.54 11.83
N ILE A 42 -21.39 8.55 11.52
CA ILE A 42 -21.44 7.22 12.16
C ILE A 42 -20.64 7.19 13.47
N PHE A 43 -19.43 7.75 13.47
CA PHE A 43 -18.47 7.63 14.57
C PHE A 43 -18.32 8.90 15.41
N GLY A 44 -18.80 10.05 14.93
CA GLY A 44 -18.60 11.35 15.58
C GLY A 44 -17.21 11.97 15.36
N GLU A 45 -16.34 11.29 14.61
CA GLU A 45 -14.99 11.73 14.29
C GLU A 45 -14.57 11.26 12.90
N THR A 46 -13.51 11.86 12.35
CA THR A 46 -12.88 11.39 11.10
C THR A 46 -11.79 10.38 11.43
N LEU A 47 -11.71 9.31 10.66
CA LEU A 47 -10.70 8.27 10.84
C LEU A 47 -9.32 8.73 10.37
N ASP A 48 -8.27 8.15 10.96
CA ASP A 48 -6.90 8.39 10.52
C ASP A 48 -6.58 7.61 9.23
N CYS A 49 -6.48 8.33 8.12
CA CYS A 49 -6.13 7.78 6.81
C CYS A 49 -4.60 7.67 6.58
N SER A 50 -3.77 8.03 7.57
CA SER A 50 -2.30 8.10 7.42
C SER A 50 -1.67 6.74 7.13
N GLN A 51 -2.30 5.65 7.58
CA GLN A 51 -1.85 4.30 7.30
C GLN A 51 -1.84 4.01 5.79
N TRP A 52 -2.93 4.30 5.08
CA TRP A 52 -3.01 4.09 3.62
C TRP A 52 -1.96 4.86 2.84
N LYS A 53 -1.62 6.08 3.28
CA LYS A 53 -0.55 6.88 2.68
C LYS A 53 0.82 6.23 2.86
N THR A 54 1.05 5.67 4.04
CA THR A 54 2.30 4.97 4.38
C THR A 54 2.42 3.69 3.57
N ASP A 55 1.35 2.89 3.53
CA ASP A 55 1.29 1.65 2.75
C ASP A 55 1.50 1.90 1.25
N TYR A 56 0.91 2.97 0.72
CA TYR A 56 1.15 3.38 -0.67
C TYR A 56 2.62 3.73 -0.93
N ALA A 57 3.24 4.51 -0.04
CA ALA A 57 4.65 4.87 -0.17
C ALA A 57 5.57 3.64 -0.09
N ASN A 58 5.32 2.75 0.86
CA ASN A 58 6.07 1.50 1.02
C ASN A 58 5.92 0.60 -0.23
N CYS A 59 4.70 0.47 -0.74
CA CYS A 59 4.42 -0.29 -1.95
C CYS A 59 5.15 0.29 -3.18
N TYR A 60 5.15 1.62 -3.33
CA TYR A 60 5.83 2.27 -4.45
C TYR A 60 7.36 2.10 -4.39
N GLU A 61 7.95 2.22 -3.20
CA GLU A 61 9.38 1.96 -3.00
C GLU A 61 9.73 0.48 -3.22
N TRP A 62 8.83 -0.45 -2.90
CA TRP A 62 8.96 -1.87 -3.24
C TRP A 62 8.96 -2.11 -4.75
N GLU A 63 7.98 -1.58 -5.49
CA GLU A 63 7.89 -1.73 -6.95
C GLU A 63 9.12 -1.15 -7.66
N LYS A 64 9.59 0.02 -7.21
CA LYS A 64 10.71 0.73 -7.84
C LYS A 64 12.06 0.11 -7.54
N ASN A 65 12.31 -0.30 -6.30
CA ASN A 65 13.63 -0.74 -5.86
C ASN A 65 13.77 -2.26 -5.68
N LYS A 66 12.66 -3.03 -5.77
CA LYS A 66 12.59 -4.47 -5.41
C LYS A 66 13.27 -4.78 -4.06
N SER A 67 13.21 -3.86 -3.11
CA SER A 67 14.00 -3.89 -1.88
C SER A 67 13.34 -4.74 -0.80
N GLU A 68 13.93 -5.87 -0.38
CA GLU A 68 13.40 -6.80 0.66
C GLU A 68 12.92 -6.11 1.96
N LYS A 69 13.40 -4.89 2.26
CA LYS A 69 12.97 -4.11 3.43
C LYS A 69 11.55 -3.55 3.36
N ALA A 70 10.99 -3.38 2.16
CA ALA A 70 9.63 -2.86 1.96
C ALA A 70 8.56 -3.96 1.87
N TYR A 71 8.98 -5.23 1.96
CA TYR A 71 8.07 -6.39 2.03
C TYR A 71 7.54 -6.64 3.46
N VAL A 72 8.15 -6.02 4.48
CA VAL A 72 7.87 -6.24 5.91
C VAL A 72 6.86 -5.23 6.44
#